data_AF-A0A962ERB6-F1
#
_entry.id   AF-A0A962ERB6-F1
#
_cell.length_a   1.000
_cell.length_b   1.000
_cell.length_c   1.000
_cell.angle_alpha   90.00
_cell.angle_beta   90.00
_cell.angle_gamma   90.00
#
_symmetry.space_group_name_H-M   'P 1'
#
loop_
_entity.id
_entity.type
_entity.pdbx_description
1 polymer ?
#
loop_
_entity_poly.entity_id
_entity_poly.type
_entity_poly.pdbx_seq_one_letter_code
_entity_poly.pdbx_strand_id
1 'polypeptide(L)'
;MVPAAAALAQDDQIAQGENVFKQCKACHQVGDGAKNRVGPILNNVFGRTAGTEEGFKYSNAMIAKGEEGLVWTPEILVEYLEKPRDFVQGTKMAFAGLSDIADREAVAAYLLTFSPDYVPADGADAPAE
;
A
#
# COMPACT_ATOMS: atom_id res chain seq x y z
N MET A 1 22.37 -11.19 -10.38
CA MET A 1 21.45 -12.00 -11.20
C MET A 1 20.44 -12.59 -10.24
N VAL A 2 19.19 -12.12 -10.24
CA VAL A 2 18.15 -12.71 -9.39
C VAL A 2 17.84 -14.12 -9.94
N PRO A 3 17.79 -15.18 -9.10
CA PRO A 3 17.49 -16.52 -9.58
C PRO A 3 16.07 -16.59 -10.16
N ALA A 4 15.88 -17.32 -11.26
CA ALA A 4 14.60 -17.42 -11.98
C ALA A 4 13.43 -17.89 -11.09
N ALA A 5 13.69 -18.68 -10.05
CA ALA A 5 12.68 -19.10 -9.09
C ALA A 5 12.17 -17.95 -8.20
N ALA A 6 13.03 -17.00 -7.84
CA ALA A 6 12.63 -15.81 -7.07
C ALA A 6 11.83 -14.83 -7.95
N ALA A 7 12.16 -14.73 -9.24
CA ALA A 7 11.37 -13.93 -10.18
C ALA A 7 9.94 -14.50 -10.37
N LEU A 8 9.81 -15.82 -10.54
CA LEU A 8 8.50 -16.48 -10.65
C LEU A 8 7.66 -16.33 -9.37
N ALA A 9 8.29 -16.47 -8.20
CA ALA A 9 7.61 -16.27 -6.92
C ALA A 9 7.13 -14.81 -6.75
N GLN A 10 7.90 -13.83 -7.21
CA GLN A 10 7.48 -12.44 -7.23
C GLN A 10 6.32 -12.18 -8.20
N ASP A 11 6.35 -12.76 -9.39
CA ASP A 11 5.26 -12.64 -10.37
C ASP A 11 3.95 -13.24 -9.83
N ASP A 12 4.03 -14.42 -9.20
CA ASP A 12 2.88 -15.07 -8.57
C ASP A 12 2.31 -14.23 -7.42
N GLN A 13 3.18 -13.66 -6.58
CA GLN A 13 2.77 -12.77 -5.48
C GLN A 13 2.11 -11.48 -6.00
N ILE A 14 2.64 -10.87 -7.07
CA ILE A 14 2.03 -9.70 -7.72
C ILE A 14 0.65 -10.06 -8.28
N ALA A 15 0.51 -11.23 -8.93
CA ALA A 15 -0.77 -11.70 -9.46
C ALA A 15 -1.80 -11.98 -8.35
N GLN A 16 -1.38 -12.55 -7.22
CA GLN A 16 -2.23 -12.66 -6.03
C GLN A 16 -2.63 -11.27 -5.52
N GLY A 17 -1.68 -10.34 -5.45
CA GLY A 17 -1.91 -8.98 -5.01
C GLY A 17 -2.96 -8.26 -5.86
N GLU A 18 -2.89 -8.41 -7.18
CA GLU A 18 -3.91 -7.87 -8.09
C GLU A 18 -5.30 -8.46 -7.80
N ASN A 19 -5.37 -9.76 -7.50
CA ASN A 19 -6.61 -10.43 -7.16
C ASN A 19 -7.20 -9.89 -5.85
N VAL A 20 -6.39 -9.75 -4.80
CA VAL A 20 -6.81 -9.19 -3.52
C VAL A 20 -7.22 -7.72 -3.68
N PHE A 21 -6.46 -6.96 -4.48
CA PHE A 21 -6.70 -5.53 -4.74
C PHE A 21 -8.06 -5.26 -5.40
N LYS A 22 -8.75 -6.26 -5.96
CA LYS A 22 -10.15 -6.14 -6.40
C LYS A 22 -11.07 -5.58 -5.30
N GLN A 23 -10.79 -5.87 -4.03
CA GLN A 23 -11.50 -5.30 -2.88
C GLN A 23 -11.26 -3.78 -2.73
N CYS A 24 -10.08 -3.30 -3.11
CA CYS A 24 -9.66 -1.90 -3.02
C CYS A 24 -10.19 -1.07 -4.21
N LYS A 25 -10.38 -1.69 -5.39
CA LYS A 25 -10.82 -1.02 -6.64
C LYS A 25 -12.17 -0.30 -6.53
N ALA A 26 -13.00 -0.65 -5.54
CA ALA A 26 -14.25 0.06 -5.26
C ALA A 26 -14.01 1.51 -4.81
N CYS A 27 -12.91 1.77 -4.11
CA CYS A 27 -12.60 3.07 -3.52
C CYS A 27 -11.37 3.74 -4.13
N HIS A 28 -10.39 2.95 -4.57
CA HIS A 28 -9.09 3.41 -5.03
C HIS A 28 -8.86 3.12 -6.51
N GLN A 29 -7.97 3.88 -7.11
CA GLN A 29 -7.50 3.66 -8.47
C GLN A 29 -5.97 3.65 -8.51
N VAL A 30 -5.44 2.85 -9.43
CA VAL A 30 -4.02 2.75 -9.79
C VAL A 30 -3.88 2.73 -11.31
N GLY A 31 -2.68 3.01 -11.82
CA GLY A 31 -2.35 3.04 -13.23
C GLY A 31 -2.66 4.37 -13.91
N ASP A 32 -2.53 4.38 -15.24
CA ASP A 32 -2.66 5.57 -16.05
C ASP A 32 -4.07 6.18 -15.97
N GLY A 33 -4.13 7.49 -15.74
CA GLY A 33 -5.39 8.22 -15.63
C GLY A 33 -6.19 7.94 -14.35
N ALA A 34 -5.57 7.33 -13.33
CA ALA A 34 -6.17 7.17 -12.01
C ALA A 34 -6.62 8.53 -11.43
N LYS A 35 -7.78 8.52 -10.75
CA LYS A 35 -8.35 9.71 -10.12
C LYS A 35 -8.80 9.41 -8.70
N ASN A 36 -8.73 10.43 -7.85
CA ASN A 36 -9.30 10.38 -6.51
C ASN A 36 -10.81 10.11 -6.58
N ARG A 37 -11.30 9.21 -5.71
CA ARG A 37 -12.72 8.81 -5.62
C ARG A 37 -13.17 8.80 -4.16
N VAL A 38 -13.66 7.65 -3.68
CA VAL A 38 -13.98 7.44 -2.26
C VAL A 38 -12.69 7.42 -1.44
N GLY A 39 -11.63 6.82 -1.98
CA GLY A 39 -10.26 6.90 -1.49
C GLY A 39 -9.34 7.69 -2.44
N PRO A 40 -8.12 8.04 -1.98
CA PRO A 40 -7.09 8.64 -2.82
C PRO A 40 -6.58 7.64 -3.87
N ILE A 41 -5.90 8.14 -4.90
CA ILE A 41 -5.10 7.28 -5.78
C ILE A 41 -3.95 6.62 -5.02
N LEU A 42 -3.53 5.46 -5.50
CA LEU A 42 -2.47 4.66 -4.88
C LEU A 42 -1.22 4.52 -5.76
N ASN A 43 -1.12 5.29 -6.85
CA ASN A 43 0.14 5.45 -7.58
C ASN A 43 1.16 6.17 -6.68
N ASN A 44 2.42 5.76 -6.74
CA ASN A 44 3.52 6.31 -5.95
C ASN A 44 3.17 6.46 -4.47
N VAL A 45 2.45 5.47 -3.91
CA VAL A 45 2.05 5.52 -2.51
C VAL A 45 3.25 5.30 -1.59
N PHE A 46 4.19 4.44 -1.98
CA PHE A 46 5.37 4.17 -1.16
C PHE A 46 6.36 5.33 -1.17
N GLY A 47 6.92 5.64 0.00
CA GLY A 47 7.72 6.83 0.26
C GLY A 47 6.89 8.10 0.49
N ARG A 48 5.58 8.08 0.21
CA ARG A 48 4.69 9.24 0.43
C ARG A 48 4.32 9.35 1.90
N THR A 49 4.38 10.55 2.45
CA THR A 49 3.80 10.86 3.77
C THR A 49 2.31 10.55 3.78
N ALA A 50 1.80 9.96 4.87
CA ALA A 50 0.39 9.64 4.97
C ALA A 50 -0.49 10.91 4.94
N GLY A 51 -1.63 10.84 4.26
CA GLY A 51 -2.58 11.95 4.24
C GLY A 51 -2.22 13.12 3.32
N THR A 52 -1.26 12.97 2.40
CA THR A 52 -0.76 14.08 1.57
C THR A 52 -1.04 13.96 0.07
N GLU A 53 -1.85 13.00 -0.38
CA GLU A 53 -2.23 12.93 -1.81
C GLU A 53 -2.99 14.20 -2.22
N GLU A 54 -2.52 14.82 -3.30
CA GLU A 54 -3.07 16.09 -3.77
C GLU A 54 -4.54 15.92 -4.19
N GLY A 55 -5.36 16.91 -3.83
CA GLY A 55 -6.77 16.95 -4.22
C GLY A 55 -7.67 15.91 -3.54
N PHE A 56 -7.18 15.10 -2.59
CA PHE A 56 -8.01 14.21 -1.78
C PHE A 56 -8.28 14.78 -0.38
N LYS A 57 -9.53 14.66 0.09
CA LYS A 57 -9.93 15.15 1.43
C LYS A 57 -9.82 14.04 2.48
N TYR A 58 -8.68 13.97 3.15
CA TYR A 58 -8.42 13.01 4.21
C TYR A 58 -9.26 13.20 5.49
N SER A 59 -9.22 12.21 6.37
CA SER A 59 -9.59 12.38 7.78
C SER A 59 -8.52 13.15 8.53
N ASN A 60 -8.90 13.95 9.53
CA ASN A 60 -7.93 14.62 10.42
C ASN A 60 -6.96 13.62 11.06
N ALA A 61 -7.43 12.41 11.41
CA ALA A 61 -6.58 11.35 11.97
C ALA A 61 -5.44 10.92 11.04
N MET A 62 -5.74 10.64 9.76
CA MET A 62 -4.72 10.29 8.77
C MET A 62 -3.72 11.41 8.51
N ILE A 63 -4.19 12.67 8.46
CA ILE A 63 -3.30 13.84 8.33
C ILE A 63 -2.36 13.93 9.53
N ALA A 64 -2.90 13.85 10.75
CA ALA A 64 -2.12 13.87 11.99
C ALA A 64 -1.07 12.76 12.02
N LYS A 65 -1.39 11.56 11.54
CA LYS A 65 -0.39 10.47 11.42
C LYS A 65 0.73 10.82 10.45
N GLY A 66 0.43 11.45 9.32
CA GLY A 66 1.46 11.98 8.43
C GLY A 66 2.35 13.03 9.10
N GLU A 67 1.75 13.95 9.85
CA GLU A 67 2.48 14.99 10.62
C GLU A 67 3.34 14.40 11.75
N GLU A 68 2.91 13.29 12.35
CA GLU A 68 3.69 12.49 13.32
C GLU A 68 4.85 11.71 12.66
N GLY A 69 4.96 11.73 11.33
CA GLY A 69 6.03 11.09 10.57
C GLY A 69 5.67 9.75 9.93
N LEU A 70 4.39 9.38 9.86
CA LEU A 70 3.96 8.19 9.13
C LEU A 70 4.27 8.35 7.63
N VAL A 71 5.19 7.54 7.14
CA VAL A 71 5.53 7.39 5.72
C VAL A 71 5.12 5.98 5.29
N TRP A 72 4.48 5.87 4.13
CA TRP A 72 4.07 4.57 3.62
C TRP A 72 5.29 3.79 3.11
N THR A 73 5.54 2.63 3.71
CA THR A 73 6.44 1.60 3.20
C THR A 73 5.65 0.30 3.00
N PRO A 74 6.19 -0.70 2.29
CA PRO A 74 5.56 -2.01 2.17
C PRO A 74 5.21 -2.61 3.55
N GLU A 75 6.12 -2.53 4.52
CA GLU A 75 5.95 -3.07 5.87
C GLU A 75 4.82 -2.37 6.63
N ILE A 76 4.84 -1.04 6.62
CA ILE A 76 3.81 -0.21 7.25
C ILE A 76 2.44 -0.44 6.60
N LEU A 77 2.41 -0.63 5.28
CA LEU A 77 1.17 -0.95 4.59
C LEU A 77 0.64 -2.32 5.01
N VAL A 78 1.49 -3.33 5.13
CA VAL A 78 1.11 -4.66 5.60
C VAL A 78 0.50 -4.59 7.01
N GLU A 79 1.10 -3.85 7.93
CA GLU A 79 0.55 -3.63 9.26
C GLU A 79 -0.79 -2.89 9.22
N TYR A 80 -0.87 -1.79 8.48
CA TYR A 80 -2.08 -0.98 8.35
C TYR A 80 -3.25 -1.77 7.78
N LEU A 81 -3.00 -2.64 6.79
CA LEU A 81 -4.03 -3.43 6.13
C LEU A 81 -4.63 -4.51 7.02
N GLU A 82 -3.99 -4.89 8.13
CA GLU A 82 -4.58 -5.86 9.07
C GLU A 82 -5.88 -5.32 9.67
N LYS A 83 -5.81 -4.10 10.21
CA LYS A 83 -6.93 -3.40 10.85
C LYS A 83 -6.75 -1.88 10.74
N PRO A 84 -7.19 -1.26 9.63
CA PRO A 84 -6.98 0.17 9.39
C PRO A 84 -7.52 1.10 10.48
N ARG A 85 -8.65 0.73 11.09
CA ARG A 85 -9.30 1.52 12.14
C ARG A 85 -8.56 1.47 13.48
N ASP A 86 -7.83 0.39 13.74
CA ASP A 86 -7.03 0.24 14.95
C ASP A 86 -5.67 0.93 14.76
N PHE A 87 -5.09 0.83 13.55
CA PHE A 87 -3.83 1.49 13.22
C PHE A 87 -3.96 3.02 13.13
N VAL A 88 -5.00 3.53 12.46
CA VAL A 88 -5.33 4.96 12.42
C VAL A 88 -6.73 5.19 12.98
N GLN A 89 -6.82 5.38 14.30
CA GLN A 89 -8.09 5.65 14.96
C GLN A 89 -8.72 6.93 14.42
N GLY A 90 -9.93 6.81 13.85
CA GLY A 90 -10.64 7.92 13.20
C GLY A 90 -10.37 8.07 11.70
N THR A 91 -9.69 7.10 11.07
CA THR A 91 -9.62 7.02 9.61
C THR A 91 -11.01 6.92 8.98
N LYS A 92 -11.17 7.54 7.81
CA LYS A 92 -12.39 7.43 6.98
C LYS A 92 -12.42 6.15 6.14
N MET A 93 -11.34 5.38 6.10
CA MET A 93 -11.27 4.13 5.35
C MET A 93 -12.18 3.08 6.00
N ALA A 94 -13.35 2.86 5.42
CA ALA A 94 -14.34 1.90 5.92
C ALA A 94 -14.04 0.46 5.46
N PHE A 95 -12.83 -0.01 5.75
CA PHE A 95 -12.36 -1.36 5.43
C PHE A 95 -12.21 -2.18 6.71
N ALA A 96 -12.59 -3.46 6.65
CA ALA A 96 -12.48 -4.35 7.81
C ALA A 96 -11.02 -4.77 8.09
N GLY A 97 -10.20 -4.82 7.04
CA GLY A 97 -8.83 -5.33 7.09
C GLY A 97 -8.68 -6.66 6.37
N LEU A 98 -7.44 -7.09 6.17
CA LEU A 98 -7.02 -8.38 5.63
C LEU A 98 -6.32 -9.15 6.74
N SER A 99 -6.92 -10.24 7.21
CA SER A 99 -6.34 -11.04 8.31
C SER A 99 -5.13 -11.85 7.86
N ASP A 100 -5.14 -12.34 6.62
CA ASP A 100 -4.02 -13.11 6.06
C ASP A 100 -2.84 -12.18 5.77
N ILE A 101 -1.66 -12.53 6.26
CA ILE A 101 -0.43 -11.78 6.01
C ILE A 101 0.03 -11.90 4.55
N ALA A 102 -0.16 -13.07 3.94
CA ALA A 102 0.22 -13.30 2.55
C ALA A 102 -0.58 -12.39 1.61
N ASP A 103 -1.88 -12.20 1.87
CA ASP A 103 -2.71 -11.27 1.09
C ASP A 103 -2.26 -9.81 1.25
N ARG A 104 -1.81 -9.41 2.44
CA ARG A 104 -1.31 -8.05 2.70
C ARG A 104 0.01 -7.79 1.98
N GLU A 105 0.96 -8.72 2.09
CA GLU A 105 2.25 -8.66 1.40
C GLU A 105 2.06 -8.71 -0.12
N ALA A 106 1.11 -9.50 -0.61
CA ALA A 106 0.76 -9.54 -2.02
C ALA A 106 0.20 -8.20 -2.51
N VAL A 107 -0.70 -7.55 -1.76
CA VAL A 107 -1.18 -6.19 -2.09
C VAL A 107 -0.05 -5.18 -2.12
N ALA A 108 0.89 -5.24 -1.17
CA ALA A 108 2.06 -4.37 -1.16
C ALA A 108 2.94 -4.58 -2.41
N ALA A 109 3.22 -5.84 -2.76
CA ALA A 109 3.96 -6.20 -3.98
C ALA A 109 3.26 -5.70 -5.25
N TYR A 110 1.93 -5.84 -5.33
CA TYR A 110 1.16 -5.31 -6.45
C TYR A 110 1.25 -3.78 -6.54
N LEU A 111 1.12 -3.05 -5.43
CA LEU A 111 1.23 -1.58 -5.42
C LEU A 111 2.65 -1.07 -5.71
N LEU A 112 3.68 -1.88 -5.46
CA LEU A 112 5.06 -1.52 -5.82
C LEU A 112 5.21 -1.37 -7.34
N THR A 113 4.47 -2.15 -8.13
CA THR A 113 4.44 -2.02 -9.60
C THR A 113 3.90 -0.66 -10.08
N PHE A 114 3.20 0.08 -9.22
CA PHE A 114 2.71 1.45 -9.47
C PHE A 114 3.49 2.52 -8.70
N SER A 115 4.62 2.15 -8.11
CA SER A 115 5.51 3.06 -7.38
C SER A 115 6.96 2.95 -7.91
N PRO A 116 7.21 3.19 -9.21
CA PRO A 116 8.54 3.00 -9.82
C PRO A 116 9.63 3.89 -9.23
N ASP A 117 9.25 5.01 -8.59
CA ASP A 117 10.17 5.96 -7.97
C ASP A 117 10.50 5.61 -6.52
N TYR A 118 9.88 4.56 -5.96
CA TYR A 118 10.16 4.14 -4.60
C TYR A 118 11.56 3.53 -4.50
N VAL A 119 12.42 4.20 -3.73
CA VAL A 119 13.71 3.66 -3.32
C VAL A 119 13.58 3.27 -1.86
N PRO A 120 13.72 1.98 -1.53
CA PRO A 120 13.78 1.52 -0.14
C PRO A 120 14.94 2.23 0.55
N ALA A 121 14.70 2.84 1.70
CA ALA A 121 15.80 3.37 2.50
C ALA A 121 16.71 2.21 2.89
N ASP A 122 18.02 2.36 2.67
CA ASP A 122 19.07 1.36 2.85
C ASP A 122 18.82 0.47 4.09
N GLY A 123 18.21 -0.71 3.87
CA GLY A 123 17.89 -1.69 4.92
C GLY A 123 16.48 -2.31 4.89
N ALA A 124 15.54 -1.85 4.06
CA ALA A 124 14.20 -2.45 3.95
C ALA A 124 14.09 -3.58 2.90
N ASP A 125 15.07 -3.72 2.00
CA ASP A 125 15.10 -4.80 1.01
C ASP A 125 16.15 -5.86 1.37
N ALA A 126 15.75 -6.76 2.25
CA ALA A 126 16.16 -8.15 2.11
C ALA A 126 14.94 -9.02 2.43
N PRO A 127 14.38 -9.78 1.47
CA PRO A 127 13.64 -10.96 1.87
C PRO A 127 14.61 -11.82 2.67
N ALA A 128 14.28 -12.08 3.94
CA ALA A 128 15.06 -12.96 4.78
C ALA A 128 15.21 -14.31 4.06
N GLU A 129 16.47 -14.73 3.89
CA GLU A 129 16.85 -16.06 3.40
C GLU A 129 16.29 -17.18 4.30
#